data_AF-A0AAN8WZU0-F1
#
_entry.id   AF-A0AAN8WZU0-F1
#
_cell.length_a   1.000
_cell.length_b   1.000
_cell.length_c   1.000
_cell.angle_alpha   90.00
_cell.angle_beta   90.00
_cell.angle_gamma   90.00
#
_symmetry.space_group_name_H-M   'P 1'
#
loop_
_entity.id
_entity.type
_entity.pdbx_description
1 polymer ?
#
loop_
_entity_poly.entity_id
_entity_poly.type
_entity_poly.pdbx_seq_one_letter_code
_entity_poly.pdbx_strand_id
1 'polypeptide(L)'
;MGLTNEEKVGTLENAALKRKEKLLALKKRRQKDENIGALNDNDEQGKKVDGDDEDVLPSSQVLFRNYKPESDKLQEVVLPAVEPAAVEDLVQDQIDDGQKAKEDVQVEITNLAPKKITFDLKRGIQGQLDKLDRKTDKAIAELIRQRLKEGKQQDFLIAVNAGAQANRRAGFDSDED
;
A
#
# COMPACT_ATOMS: atom_id res chain seq x y z
N MET A 1 -24.52 -12.68 13.93
CA MET A 1 -25.53 -12.98 12.90
C MET A 1 -24.80 -13.33 11.61
N GLY A 2 -24.92 -14.56 11.11
CA GLY A 2 -24.30 -14.96 9.85
C GLY A 2 -25.20 -14.56 8.68
N LEU A 3 -24.63 -13.92 7.66
CA LEU A 3 -25.33 -13.59 6.41
C LEU A 3 -26.00 -14.85 5.84
N THR A 4 -27.27 -14.75 5.51
CA THR A 4 -28.03 -15.86 4.91
C THR A 4 -27.49 -16.17 3.51
N ASN A 5 -27.76 -17.36 2.98
CA ASN A 5 -27.20 -17.76 1.69
C ASN A 5 -27.62 -16.84 0.54
N GLU A 6 -28.81 -16.24 0.61
CA GLU A 6 -29.33 -15.28 -0.38
C GLU A 6 -28.58 -13.94 -0.30
N GLU A 7 -28.30 -13.44 0.90
CA GLU A 7 -27.49 -12.24 1.11
C GLU A 7 -26.05 -12.44 0.63
N LYS A 8 -25.48 -13.64 0.82
CA LYS A 8 -24.15 -13.99 0.29
C LYS A 8 -24.12 -13.96 -1.24
N VAL A 9 -25.14 -14.50 -1.91
CA VAL A 9 -25.20 -14.49 -3.38
C VAL A 9 -25.31 -13.06 -3.92
N GLY A 10 -26.12 -12.21 -3.29
CA GLY A 10 -26.19 -10.78 -3.64
C GLY A 10 -24.87 -10.02 -3.40
N THR A 11 -24.13 -10.32 -2.31
CA THR A 11 -22.81 -9.69 -2.09
C THR A 11 -21.76 -10.15 -3.10
N LEU A 12 -21.79 -11.41 -3.53
CA LEU A 12 -20.90 -11.96 -4.56
C LEU A 12 -21.19 -11.39 -5.95
N GLU A 13 -22.47 -11.24 -6.30
CA GLU A 13 -22.90 -10.63 -7.55
C GLU A 13 -22.44 -9.16 -7.65
N ASN A 14 -22.66 -8.40 -6.57
CA ASN A 14 -22.17 -7.02 -6.46
C ASN A 14 -20.64 -6.91 -6.56
N ALA A 15 -19.90 -7.86 -5.97
CA ALA A 15 -18.44 -7.91 -6.09
C ALA A 15 -17.97 -8.25 -7.52
N ALA A 16 -18.68 -9.15 -8.21
CA ALA A 16 -18.40 -9.53 -9.59
C ALA A 16 -18.64 -8.35 -10.56
N LEU A 17 -19.71 -7.59 -10.38
CA LEU A 17 -20.01 -6.39 -11.16
C LEU A 17 -18.91 -5.32 -11.01
N LYS A 18 -18.51 -5.02 -9.76
CA LYS A 18 -17.39 -4.08 -9.49
C LYS A 18 -16.09 -4.53 -10.15
N ARG A 19 -15.78 -5.83 -10.13
CA ARG A 19 -14.60 -6.39 -10.81
C ARG A 19 -14.69 -6.23 -12.32
N LYS A 20 -15.86 -6.50 -12.91
CA LYS A 20 -16.12 -6.35 -14.35
C LYS A 20 -15.94 -4.90 -14.80
N GLU A 21 -16.48 -3.94 -14.06
CA GLU A 21 -16.31 -2.50 -14.33
C GLU A 21 -14.83 -2.08 -14.26
N LYS A 22 -14.11 -2.52 -13.23
CA LYS A 22 -12.67 -2.25 -13.07
C LYS A 22 -11.84 -2.80 -14.25
N LEU A 23 -12.14 -4.02 -14.70
CA LEU A 23 -11.47 -4.64 -15.85
C LEU A 23 -11.79 -3.90 -17.15
N LEU A 24 -13.02 -3.43 -17.33
CA LEU A 24 -13.39 -2.60 -18.48
C LEU A 24 -12.65 -1.26 -18.48
N ALA A 25 -12.50 -0.60 -17.32
CA ALA A 25 -11.73 0.62 -17.19
C ALA A 25 -10.23 0.41 -17.54
N LEU A 26 -9.64 -0.69 -17.06
CA LEU A 26 -8.26 -1.08 -17.42
C LEU A 26 -8.11 -1.36 -18.92
N LYS A 27 -9.07 -2.06 -19.53
CA LYS A 27 -9.06 -2.32 -20.97
C LYS A 27 -9.16 -1.03 -21.80
N LYS A 28 -10.02 -0.09 -21.40
CA LYS A 28 -10.15 1.21 -22.05
C LYS A 28 -8.87 2.05 -21.92
N ARG A 29 -8.20 2.02 -20.76
CA ARG A 29 -6.92 2.71 -20.57
C ARG A 29 -5.84 2.12 -21.47
N ARG A 30 -5.70 0.80 -21.52
CA ARG A 30 -4.74 0.12 -22.39
C ARG A 30 -4.95 0.43 -23.87
N GLN A 31 -6.21 0.47 -24.33
CA GLN A 31 -6.51 0.85 -25.72
C GLN A 31 -6.17 2.32 -26.03
N LYS A 32 -6.29 3.23 -25.06
CA LYS A 32 -5.84 4.61 -25.23
C LYS A 32 -4.31 4.69 -25.33
N ASP A 33 -3.60 3.94 -24.49
CA ASP A 33 -2.14 3.92 -24.50
C ASP A 33 -1.61 3.29 -25.81
N GLU A 34 -2.25 2.23 -26.33
CA GLU A 34 -1.93 1.62 -27.63
C GLU A 34 -2.22 2.57 -28.81
N ASN A 35 -3.27 3.40 -28.73
CA ASN A 35 -3.59 4.38 -29.78
C ASN A 35 -2.65 5.60 -29.75
N ILE A 36 -2.10 5.97 -28.58
CA ILE A 36 -1.10 7.04 -28.44
C ILE A 36 0.28 6.55 -28.95
N GLY A 37 0.61 5.27 -28.79
CA GLY A 37 1.82 4.68 -29.36
C GLY A 37 1.85 4.66 -30.90
N ALA A 38 0.69 4.48 -31.55
CA ALA A 38 0.60 4.36 -33.01
C ALA A 38 0.70 5.68 -33.79
N LEU A 39 0.61 6.84 -33.12
CA LEU A 39 0.75 8.16 -33.76
C LEU A 39 2.20 8.68 -33.81
N ASN A 40 3.14 8.03 -33.13
CA ASN A 40 4.53 8.51 -33.02
C ASN A 40 5.55 7.78 -33.92
N ASP A 41 5.12 6.78 -34.71
CA ASP A 41 6.01 5.89 -35.49
C ASP A 41 6.00 6.16 -37.02
N ASN A 42 5.67 7.38 -37.48
CA ASN A 42 5.48 7.68 -38.91
C ASN A 42 6.42 8.74 -39.53
N ASP A 43 7.63 8.94 -39.03
CA ASP A 43 8.61 9.84 -39.67
C ASP A 43 10.02 9.22 -39.78
N GLU A 44 10.14 8.07 -40.45
CA GLU A 44 11.41 7.60 -41.02
C GLU A 44 11.21 7.09 -42.46
N GLN A 45 11.37 7.98 -43.44
CA GLN A 45 11.63 7.59 -44.83
C GLN A 45 12.94 8.21 -45.31
N GLY A 46 13.96 7.36 -45.38
CA GLY A 46 15.27 7.66 -45.91
C GLY A 46 15.23 8.05 -47.39
N LYS A 47 15.86 9.19 -47.69
CA LYS A 47 16.15 9.64 -49.06
C LYS A 47 17.64 9.47 -49.29
N LYS A 48 18.02 8.50 -50.11
CA LYS A 48 19.37 8.36 -50.66
C LYS A 48 19.64 9.52 -51.61
N VAL A 49 20.76 10.22 -51.44
CA VAL A 49 21.37 11.05 -52.47
C VAL A 49 22.89 10.90 -52.35
N ASP A 50 23.47 10.24 -53.36
CA ASP A 50 24.89 10.28 -53.68
C ASP A 50 25.25 11.68 -54.19
N GLY A 51 26.41 12.22 -53.81
CA GLY A 51 26.98 13.43 -54.42
C GLY A 51 27.84 14.24 -53.46
N ASP A 52 29.15 14.23 -53.73
CA ASP A 52 30.20 15.02 -53.09
C ASP A 52 29.83 16.51 -53.02
N ASP A 53 30.01 17.15 -51.85
CA ASP A 53 30.53 18.52 -51.68
C ASP A 53 30.62 18.91 -50.18
N GLU A 54 31.78 19.45 -49.85
CA GLU A 54 32.33 20.03 -48.60
C GLU A 54 31.56 20.04 -47.26
N ASP A 55 32.34 19.81 -46.21
CA ASP A 55 32.04 19.98 -44.78
C ASP A 55 31.26 21.26 -44.44
N VAL A 56 29.92 21.19 -44.42
CA VAL A 56 29.09 22.20 -43.74
C VAL A 56 28.39 21.54 -42.57
N LEU A 57 29.05 21.54 -41.42
CA LEU A 57 28.38 21.36 -40.14
C LEU A 57 27.28 22.42 -40.01
N PRO A 58 26.05 22.06 -39.57
CA PRO A 58 25.00 23.06 -39.36
C PRO A 58 25.50 24.07 -38.33
N SER A 59 25.38 25.37 -38.63
CA SER A 59 25.79 26.44 -37.70
C SER A 59 24.99 26.33 -36.40
N SER A 60 25.55 25.65 -35.40
CA SER A 60 25.05 25.62 -34.04
C SER A 60 25.00 27.06 -33.53
N GLN A 61 23.81 27.65 -33.45
CA GLN A 61 23.64 29.01 -32.93
C GLN A 61 24.21 29.09 -31.51
N VAL A 62 25.12 30.03 -31.29
CA VAL A 62 25.81 30.21 -30.01
C VAL A 62 24.84 30.83 -29.01
N LEU A 63 24.40 30.05 -28.02
CA LEU A 63 23.51 30.51 -26.94
C LEU A 63 24.32 31.11 -25.79
N PHE A 64 24.05 32.38 -25.47
CA PHE A 64 24.71 33.08 -24.37
C PHE A 64 23.89 32.94 -23.09
N ARG A 65 24.42 32.22 -22.09
CA ARG A 65 23.78 32.01 -20.78
C ARG A 65 24.33 32.96 -19.70
N ASN A 66 25.66 33.06 -19.61
CA ASN A 66 26.36 33.80 -18.55
C ASN A 66 27.01 35.12 -19.02
N TYR A 67 26.87 35.48 -20.30
CA TYR A 67 27.54 36.63 -20.91
C TYR A 67 26.56 37.50 -21.70
N LYS A 68 26.76 38.83 -21.68
CA LYS A 68 25.98 39.80 -22.46
C LYS A 68 26.84 40.36 -23.59
N PRO A 69 26.62 39.95 -24.85
CA PRO A 69 27.36 40.48 -25.98
C PRO A 69 26.98 41.94 -26.25
N GLU A 70 27.93 42.75 -26.70
CA GLU A 70 27.72 44.17 -27.04
C GLU A 70 27.14 44.38 -28.45
N SER A 71 27.15 43.34 -29.31
CA SER A 71 26.65 43.44 -30.67
C SER A 71 25.17 43.06 -30.76
N ASP A 72 24.37 43.91 -31.42
CA ASP A 72 22.91 43.76 -31.53
C ASP A 72 22.49 42.38 -32.08
N LYS A 73 23.23 41.84 -33.06
CA LYS A 73 22.95 40.54 -33.68
C LYS A 73 23.12 39.35 -32.74
N LEU A 74 24.01 39.45 -31.74
CA LEU A 74 24.27 38.37 -30.79
C LEU A 74 23.39 38.49 -29.54
N GLN A 75 22.82 39.67 -29.31
CA GLN A 75 21.92 39.94 -28.19
C GLN A 75 20.56 39.24 -28.36
N GLU A 76 20.13 38.99 -29.60
CA GLU A 76 18.92 38.20 -29.92
C GLU A 76 19.05 36.71 -29.51
N VAL A 77 20.27 36.21 -29.33
CA VAL A 77 20.57 34.80 -28.99
C VAL A 77 20.89 34.62 -27.49
N VAL A 78 20.71 35.67 -26.68
CA VAL A 78 20.90 35.65 -25.23
C VAL A 78 19.68 35.05 -24.56
N LEU A 79 19.89 34.05 -23.71
CA LEU A 79 18.80 33.48 -22.92
C LEU A 79 18.44 34.41 -21.75
N PRO A 80 17.15 34.54 -21.41
CA PRO A 80 16.73 35.30 -20.24
C PRO A 80 17.33 34.69 -18.97
N ALA A 81 17.73 35.55 -18.04
CA ALA A 81 18.23 35.11 -16.74
C ALA A 81 17.09 34.39 -15.99
N VAL A 82 17.36 33.16 -15.57
CA VAL A 82 16.41 32.37 -14.77
C VAL A 82 16.40 32.91 -13.35
N GLU A 83 15.22 33.24 -12.84
CA GLU A 83 15.06 33.61 -11.43
C GLU A 83 15.35 32.39 -10.54
N PRO A 84 16.04 32.56 -9.40
CA PRO A 84 16.27 31.46 -8.48
C PRO A 84 14.92 30.90 -8.02
N ALA A 85 14.83 29.57 -7.87
CA ALA A 85 13.66 28.94 -7.28
C ALA A 85 13.40 29.53 -5.89
N ALA A 86 12.13 29.71 -5.53
CA ALA A 86 11.72 30.16 -4.19
C ALA A 86 12.13 29.10 -3.16
N VAL A 87 13.26 29.34 -2.51
CA VAL A 87 13.84 28.43 -1.51
C VAL A 87 13.00 28.45 -0.24
N GLU A 88 12.28 29.55 -0.02
CA GLU A 88 11.39 29.79 1.10
C GLU A 88 10.30 28.72 1.22
N ASP A 89 9.64 28.39 0.11
CA ASP A 89 8.56 27.40 0.07
C ASP A 89 9.07 26.00 0.43
N LEU A 90 10.23 25.62 -0.11
CA LEU A 90 10.87 24.31 0.15
C LEU A 90 11.31 24.19 1.62
N VAL A 91 11.79 25.28 2.21
CA VAL A 91 12.18 25.31 3.63
C VAL A 91 10.94 25.21 4.52
N GLN A 92 9.84 25.86 4.12
CA GLN A 92 8.59 25.79 4.87
C GLN A 92 7.99 24.38 4.86
N ASP A 93 7.98 23.71 3.71
CA ASP A 93 7.53 22.31 3.60
C ASP A 93 8.34 21.36 4.51
N GLN A 94 9.67 21.54 4.57
CA GLN A 94 10.54 20.74 5.43
C GLN A 94 10.30 20.98 6.93
N ILE A 95 10.00 22.22 7.30
CA ILE A 95 9.66 22.57 8.69
C ILE A 95 8.32 21.93 9.06
N ASP A 96 7.33 21.99 8.19
CA ASP A 96 6.00 21.42 8.41
C ASP A 96 6.06 19.89 8.54
N ASP A 97 6.83 19.22 7.69
CA ASP A 97 7.08 17.78 7.80
C ASP A 97 7.82 17.42 9.10
N GLY A 98 8.78 18.25 9.49
CA GLY A 98 9.53 18.10 10.74
C GLY A 98 8.69 18.34 12.00
N GLN A 99 7.62 19.14 11.92
CA GLN A 99 6.67 19.35 13.03
C GLN A 99 5.70 18.17 13.15
N LYS A 100 5.13 17.69 12.04
CA LYS A 100 4.22 16.54 12.03
C LYS A 100 4.87 15.27 12.58
N ALA A 101 6.14 15.01 12.24
CA ALA A 101 6.87 13.84 12.73
C ALA A 101 7.13 13.87 14.25
N LYS A 102 7.07 15.04 14.89
CA LYS A 102 7.32 15.19 16.34
C LYS A 102 6.07 15.02 17.19
N GLU A 103 4.88 15.25 16.62
CA GLU A 103 3.62 15.17 17.37
C GLU A 103 3.20 13.72 17.69
N ASP A 104 3.64 12.73 16.91
CA ASP A 104 3.18 11.33 17.06
C ASP A 104 3.80 10.54 18.23
N VAL A 105 4.77 11.09 18.97
CA VAL A 105 5.45 10.37 20.06
C VAL A 105 5.51 11.18 21.35
N GLN A 106 4.52 12.02 21.61
CA GLN A 106 4.34 12.57 22.95
C GLN A 106 3.54 11.57 23.80
N VAL A 107 4.23 10.50 24.22
CA VAL A 107 3.67 9.53 25.16
C VAL A 107 3.58 10.20 26.53
N GLU A 108 2.35 10.42 27.02
CA GLU A 108 2.08 10.93 28.37
C GLU A 108 2.61 9.94 29.42
N ILE A 109 3.80 10.22 29.96
CA ILE A 109 4.51 9.37 30.95
C ILE A 109 3.66 9.18 32.22
N THR A 110 2.77 10.12 32.52
CA THR A 110 1.84 10.09 33.65
C THR A 110 0.77 8.99 33.54
N ASN A 111 0.44 8.54 32.33
CA ASN A 111 -0.51 7.45 32.10
C ASN A 111 0.16 6.08 32.07
N LEU A 112 1.50 6.02 32.15
CA LEU A 112 2.26 4.79 32.11
C LEU A 112 2.50 4.28 33.54
N ALA A 113 1.52 3.56 34.08
CA ALA A 113 1.66 2.88 35.37
C ALA A 113 2.83 1.87 35.35
N PRO A 114 3.46 1.58 36.51
CA PRO A 114 4.46 0.51 36.62
C PRO A 114 3.84 -0.81 36.17
N LYS A 115 4.34 -1.38 35.07
CA LYS A 115 3.83 -2.65 34.56
C LYS A 115 4.35 -3.82 35.41
N LYS A 116 3.57 -4.90 35.48
CA LYS A 116 3.99 -6.17 36.12
C LYS A 116 5.33 -6.63 35.52
N ILE A 117 6.22 -7.20 36.35
CA ILE A 117 7.55 -7.67 35.92
C ILE A 117 7.49 -8.70 34.77
N THR A 118 6.39 -9.46 34.68
CA THR A 118 6.14 -10.46 33.64
C THR A 118 5.52 -9.89 32.36
N PHE A 119 5.21 -8.59 32.32
CA PHE A 119 4.53 -7.98 31.17
C PHE A 119 5.36 -8.06 29.89
N ASP A 120 6.68 -7.84 29.99
CA ASP A 120 7.56 -7.93 28.83
C ASP A 120 7.71 -9.36 28.32
N LEU A 121 7.78 -10.32 29.24
CA LEU A 121 7.79 -11.74 28.91
C LEU A 121 6.51 -12.17 28.18
N LYS A 122 5.35 -11.73 28.68
CA LYS A 122 4.06 -11.97 28.02
C LYS A 122 4.04 -11.39 26.61
N ARG A 123 4.48 -10.14 26.43
CA ARG A 123 4.55 -9.48 25.11
C ARG A 123 5.46 -10.23 24.13
N GLY A 124 6.64 -10.66 24.58
CA GLY A 124 7.60 -11.39 23.75
C GLY A 124 7.09 -12.76 23.29
N ILE A 125 6.30 -13.44 24.14
CA ILE A 125 5.79 -14.79 23.86
C ILE A 125 4.40 -14.77 23.19
N GLN A 126 3.64 -13.66 23.30
CA GLN A 126 2.27 -13.56 22.80
C GLN A 126 2.15 -13.96 21.33
N GLY A 127 3.04 -13.47 20.46
CA GLY A 127 2.99 -13.82 19.03
C GLY A 127 3.25 -15.30 18.73
N GLN A 128 3.93 -16.02 19.63
CA GLN A 128 4.09 -17.48 19.52
C GLN A 128 2.85 -18.22 20.03
N LEU A 129 2.27 -17.75 21.14
CA LEU A 129 1.01 -18.27 21.67
C LEU A 129 -0.12 -18.10 20.66
N ASP A 130 -0.29 -16.92 20.06
CA ASP A 130 -1.32 -16.68 19.06
C ASP A 130 -1.21 -17.64 17.86
N LYS A 131 0.03 -17.98 17.44
CA LYS A 131 0.27 -18.95 16.37
C LYS A 131 -0.06 -20.37 16.82
N LEU A 132 0.25 -20.71 18.07
CA LEU A 132 -0.03 -22.02 18.64
C LEU A 132 -1.53 -22.21 18.86
N ASP A 133 -2.21 -21.23 19.44
CA ASP A 133 -3.66 -21.23 19.68
C ASP A 133 -4.43 -21.44 18.37
N ARG A 134 -4.05 -20.75 17.29
CA ARG A 134 -4.64 -20.98 15.96
C ARG A 134 -4.46 -22.40 15.44
N LYS A 135 -3.36 -23.09 15.80
CA LYS A 135 -3.14 -24.50 15.42
C LYS A 135 -3.93 -25.43 16.32
N THR A 136 -3.97 -25.12 17.62
CA THR A 136 -4.75 -25.86 18.63
C THR A 136 -6.23 -25.83 18.29
N ASP A 137 -6.80 -24.66 17.95
CA ASP A 137 -8.20 -24.51 17.53
C ASP A 137 -8.53 -25.33 16.28
N LYS A 138 -7.60 -25.36 15.30
CA LYS A 138 -7.75 -26.19 14.09
C LYS A 138 -7.74 -27.68 14.44
N ALA A 139 -6.79 -28.12 15.27
CA ALA A 139 -6.70 -29.51 15.71
C ALA A 139 -7.96 -29.92 16.52
N ILE A 140 -8.44 -29.05 17.41
CA ILE A 140 -9.70 -29.25 18.15
C ILE A 140 -10.85 -29.38 17.17
N ALA A 141 -10.99 -28.47 16.20
CA ALA A 141 -12.06 -28.54 15.20
C ALA A 141 -12.02 -29.83 14.36
N GLU A 142 -10.83 -30.31 14.01
CA GLU A 142 -10.63 -31.58 13.30
C GLU A 142 -11.03 -32.79 14.16
N LEU A 143 -10.61 -32.83 15.42
CA LEU A 143 -11.01 -33.87 16.37
C LEU A 143 -12.53 -33.90 16.60
N ILE A 144 -13.17 -32.72 16.70
CA ILE A 144 -14.63 -32.61 16.80
C ILE A 144 -15.28 -33.20 15.54
N ARG A 145 -14.80 -32.85 14.35
CA ARG A 145 -15.33 -33.41 13.08
C ARG A 145 -15.19 -34.93 13.01
N GLN A 146 -14.07 -35.49 13.47
CA GLN A 146 -13.86 -36.95 13.50
C GLN A 146 -14.84 -37.62 14.47
N ARG A 147 -14.98 -37.11 15.70
CA ARG A 147 -15.92 -37.64 16.69
C ARG A 147 -17.37 -37.58 16.26
N LEU A 148 -17.76 -36.52 15.54
CA LEU A 148 -19.10 -36.41 14.96
C LEU A 148 -19.33 -37.45 13.85
N LYS A 149 -18.32 -37.74 13.02
CA LYS A 149 -18.39 -38.79 11.99
C LYS A 149 -18.48 -40.20 12.59
N GLU A 150 -17.86 -40.43 13.74
CA GLU A 150 -17.93 -41.71 14.49
C GLU A 150 -19.30 -41.97 15.14
N GLY A 151 -20.28 -41.06 15.02
CA GLY A 151 -21.62 -41.23 15.56
C GLY A 151 -21.74 -41.03 17.08
N LYS A 152 -20.67 -40.62 17.77
CA LYS A 152 -20.64 -40.37 19.23
C LYS A 152 -21.19 -38.99 19.62
N GLN A 153 -22.24 -38.54 18.93
CA GLN A 153 -22.70 -37.16 19.00
C GLN A 153 -23.31 -36.83 20.37
N GLN A 154 -24.14 -37.72 20.92
CA GLN A 154 -24.84 -37.47 22.19
C GLN A 154 -23.88 -37.40 23.39
N ASP A 155 -23.00 -38.39 23.55
CA ASP A 155 -22.00 -38.40 24.63
C ASP A 155 -21.02 -37.23 24.54
N PHE A 156 -20.66 -36.83 23.32
CA PHE A 156 -19.77 -35.69 23.09
C PHE A 156 -20.43 -34.37 23.48
N LEU A 157 -21.70 -34.14 23.11
CA LEU A 157 -22.44 -32.93 23.48
C LEU A 157 -22.59 -32.80 25.00
N ILE A 158 -22.84 -33.90 25.71
CA ILE A 158 -22.94 -33.91 27.18
C ILE A 158 -21.59 -33.52 27.81
N ALA A 159 -20.48 -34.10 27.33
CA ALA A 159 -19.14 -33.80 27.82
C ALA A 159 -18.71 -32.35 27.57
N VAL A 160 -19.02 -31.79 26.38
CA VAL A 160 -18.73 -30.39 26.04
C VAL A 160 -19.52 -29.44 26.94
N ASN A 161 -20.80 -29.72 27.19
CA ASN A 161 -21.64 -28.89 28.05
C ASN A 161 -21.15 -28.91 29.51
N ALA A 162 -20.74 -30.07 30.03
CA ALA A 162 -20.16 -30.18 31.37
C ALA A 162 -18.84 -29.39 31.48
N GLY A 163 -17.95 -29.52 30.50
CA GLY A 163 -16.68 -28.77 30.45
C GLY A 163 -16.89 -27.25 30.34
N ALA A 164 -17.85 -26.80 29.52
CA ALA A 164 -18.18 -25.39 29.37
C ALA A 164 -18.80 -24.77 30.63
N GLN A 165 -19.47 -25.56 31.47
CA GLN A 165 -19.95 -25.09 32.77
C GLN A 165 -18.82 -24.98 33.81
N ALA A 166 -17.88 -25.92 33.81
CA ALA A 166 -16.72 -25.88 34.70
C ALA A 166 -15.79 -24.69 34.39
N ASN A 167 -15.50 -24.45 33.11
CA ASN A 167 -14.60 -23.36 32.71
C ASN A 167 -15.17 -21.96 33.03
N ARG A 168 -16.51 -21.81 32.94
CA ARG A 168 -17.20 -20.57 33.36
C ARG A 168 -17.14 -20.32 34.86
N ARG A 169 -17.07 -21.36 35.68
CA ARG A 169 -16.91 -21.22 37.13
C ARG A 169 -15.48 -20.82 37.49
N ALA A 170 -14.47 -21.37 36.80
CA ALA A 170 -13.07 -21.06 37.05
C ALA A 170 -12.65 -19.65 36.59
N GLY A 171 -13.21 -19.15 35.49
CA GLY A 171 -12.90 -17.79 34.99
C GLY A 171 -13.54 -16.65 35.78
N PHE A 172 -14.42 -16.94 36.75
CA PHE A 172 -15.01 -15.94 37.64
C PHE A 172 -14.14 -15.69 38.90
N ASP A 173 -13.25 -16.61 39.23
CA ASP A 173 -12.48 -16.64 40.49
C ASP A 173 -11.05 -16.06 40.32
N SER A 174 -10.71 -15.50 39.14
CA SER A 174 -9.35 -15.03 38.81
C SER A 174 -9.18 -13.51 38.69
N ASP A 175 -10.24 -12.74 38.95
CA ASP A 175 -10.24 -11.27 38.84
C ASP A 175 -10.26 -10.55 40.21
N GLU A 176 -10.16 -11.28 41.33
CA GLU A 176 -9.90 -10.72 42.67
C GLU A 176 -8.43 -11.00 43.06
N ASP A 177 -7.52 -10.07 42.69
CA ASP A 177 -6.25 -9.67 43.35
C ASP A 177 -5.21 -9.04 42.38
#